data_AF-A0A963N6T3-F1
#
_entry.id   AF-A0A963N6T3-F1
#
_cell.length_a   1.000
_cell.length_b   1.000
_cell.length_c   1.000
_cell.angle_alpha   90.00
_cell.angle_beta   90.00
_cell.angle_gamma   90.00
#
_symmetry.space_group_name_H-M   'P 1'
#
loop_
_entity.id
_entity.type
_entity.pdbx_description
1 polymer ?
#
loop_
_entity_poly.entity_id
_entity_poly.type
_entity_poly.pdbx_seq_one_letter_code
_entity_poly.pdbx_strand_id
1 'polypeptide(L)' 'ALTELFAEVKNGKTPMVVERIVTDIDEIVRLVRFPGWQNTKAGEREVQKALRKVIYVKYQVKDQDLFDKAFGYIRQYY' A
#
# COMPACT_ATOMS: atom_id res chain seq x y z
N ALA A 1 0.85 -12.16 -4.52
CA ALA A 1 0.02 -11.03 -5.00
C ALA A 1 0.60 -9.68 -4.55
N LEU A 2 0.42 -9.18 -3.31
CA LEU A 2 1.18 -7.99 -2.81
C LEU A 2 2.62 -8.34 -2.38
N THR A 3 2.81 -9.51 -1.78
CA THR A 3 4.12 -9.98 -1.31
C THR A 3 5.17 -10.06 -2.42
N GLU A 4 4.77 -10.40 -3.65
CA GLU A 4 5.67 -10.48 -4.81
C GLU A 4 6.08 -9.09 -5.30
N LEU A 5 5.16 -8.13 -5.28
CA LEU A 5 5.40 -6.74 -5.68
C LEU A 5 6.49 -6.07 -4.81
N PHE A 6 6.46 -6.35 -3.51
CA PHE A 6 7.43 -5.82 -2.56
C PHE A 6 8.71 -6.68 -2.47
N ALA A 7 8.74 -7.88 -3.07
CA ALA A 7 9.92 -8.74 -3.11
C ALA A 7 11.00 -8.24 -4.09
N GLU A 8 10.67 -7.33 -5.02
CA GLU A 8 11.62 -6.71 -5.95
C GLU A 8 12.47 -5.60 -5.29
N VAL A 9 12.02 -5.02 -4.16
CA VAL A 9 12.72 -3.94 -3.42
C VAL A 9 13.86 -4.49 -2.54
N LYS A 10 14.46 -5.62 -2.92
CA LYS A 10 15.45 -6.39 -2.13
C LYS A 10 16.83 -5.73 -2.08
N ASN A 11 16.95 -4.67 -1.27
CA ASN A 11 18.22 -4.28 -0.67
C ASN A 11 18.37 -4.98 0.69
N GLY A 12 18.92 -6.20 0.69
CA GLY A 12 19.67 -6.86 1.79
C GLY A 12 19.02 -7.09 3.17
N LYS A 13 17.94 -6.40 3.54
CA LYS A 13 17.25 -6.51 4.85
C LYS A 13 15.84 -7.06 4.68
N THR A 14 15.83 -8.36 4.39
CA THR A 14 14.89 -9.38 4.89
C THR A 14 13.43 -9.38 4.36
N PRO A 15 12.97 -10.51 3.76
CA PRO A 15 11.57 -10.77 3.37
C PRO A 15 10.52 -10.49 4.46
N MET A 16 10.90 -10.59 5.73
CA MET A 16 10.00 -10.31 6.87
C MET A 16 9.52 -8.85 6.94
N VAL A 17 10.32 -7.88 6.45
CA VAL A 17 9.91 -6.47 6.44
C VAL A 17 8.79 -6.24 5.41
N VAL A 18 8.89 -6.95 4.28
CA VAL A 18 7.89 -6.91 3.20
C VAL A 18 6.53 -7.43 3.68
N GLU A 19 6.49 -8.60 4.33
CA GLU A 19 5.24 -9.17 4.84
C GLU A 19 4.55 -8.25 5.86
N ARG A 20 5.32 -7.56 6.71
CA ARG A 20 4.80 -6.57 7.66
C ARG A 20 4.23 -5.34 6.96
N ILE A 21 4.90 -4.82 5.93
CA ILE A 21 4.39 -3.69 5.14
C ILE A 21 3.05 -4.05 4.51
N VAL A 22 2.96 -5.23 3.88
CA VAL A 22 1.72 -5.70 3.24
C VAL A 22 0.59 -5.84 4.26
N THR A 23 0.88 -6.43 5.43
CA THR A 23 -0.11 -6.58 6.51
C THR A 23 -0.63 -5.22 6.99
N ASP A 24 0.27 -4.26 7.23
CA ASP A 24 -0.12 -2.90 7.65
C ASP A 24 -0.93 -2.15 6.58
N ILE A 25 -0.59 -2.34 5.30
CA ILE A 25 -1.33 -1.77 4.18
C ILE A 25 -2.74 -2.36 4.12
N ASP A 26 -2.86 -3.68 4.24
CA ASP A 26 -4.16 -4.37 4.23
C ASP A 26 -5.05 -3.90 5.39
N GLU A 27 -4.49 -3.77 6.59
CA GLU A 27 -5.22 -3.26 7.75
C GLU A 27 -5.70 -1.82 7.55
N ILE A 28 -4.81 -0.90 7.12
CA ILE A 28 -5.21 0.50 6.98
C ILE A 28 -6.25 0.68 5.87
N VAL A 29 -6.11 -0.03 4.74
CA VAL A 29 -7.04 0.05 3.61
C VAL A 29 -8.42 -0.44 4.03
N ARG A 30 -8.49 -1.55 4.80
CA ARG A 30 -9.77 -2.06 5.32
C ARG A 30 -10.47 -1.07 6.23
N LEU A 31 -9.73 -0.25 6.97
CA LEU A 31 -10.30 0.77 7.86
C LEU A 31 -10.81 2.00 7.12
N VAL A 32 -10.14 2.42 6.04
CA VAL A 32 -10.50 3.67 5.33
C VAL A 32 -11.41 3.45 4.12
N ARG A 33 -11.50 2.22 3.59
CA ARG A 33 -12.34 1.93 2.43
C ARG A 33 -13.82 1.93 2.79
N PHE A 34 -14.64 2.25 1.80
CA PHE A 34 -16.10 2.16 1.86
C PHE A 34 -16.65 1.71 0.50
N PRO A 35 -17.88 1.19 0.40
CA PRO A 35 -18.44 0.74 -0.88
C PRO A 35 -18.37 1.83 -1.96
N GLY A 36 -17.76 1.52 -3.11
CA GLY A 36 -17.63 2.44 -4.23
C GLY A 36 -16.57 3.53 -4.08
N TRP A 37 -15.66 3.43 -3.09
CA TRP A 37 -14.59 4.39 -2.89
C TRP A 37 -13.74 4.63 -4.16
N GLN A 38 -13.53 3.59 -4.97
CA GLN A 38 -12.77 3.61 -6.23
C GLN A 38 -13.42 4.50 -7.30
N ASN A 39 -14.70 4.83 -7.17
CA ASN A 39 -15.45 5.63 -8.15
C ASN A 39 -15.50 7.12 -7.76
N THR A 40 -14.85 7.51 -6.66
CA THR A 40 -14.88 8.88 -6.16
C THR A 40 -13.46 9.42 -5.96
N LYS A 41 -13.23 10.66 -6.38
CA LYS A 41 -11.94 11.34 -6.13
C LYS A 41 -11.63 11.46 -4.63
N ALA A 42 -12.67 11.61 -3.79
CA ALA A 42 -12.51 11.69 -2.35
C ALA A 42 -12.05 10.35 -1.76
N GLY A 43 -12.72 9.24 -2.11
CA GLY A 43 -12.36 7.90 -1.64
C GLY A 43 -10.95 7.49 -2.07
N GLU A 44 -10.61 7.70 -3.35
CA GLU A 44 -9.26 7.46 -3.86
C GLU A 44 -8.21 8.25 -3.08
N ARG A 45 -8.48 9.53 -2.80
CA ARG A 45 -7.56 10.39 -2.05
C ARG A 45 -7.36 9.93 -0.61
N GLU A 46 -8.41 9.46 0.06
CA GLU A 46 -8.28 8.93 1.42
C GLU A 46 -7.45 7.65 1.46
N VAL A 47 -7.66 6.73 0.52
CA VAL A 47 -6.84 5.52 0.40
C VAL A 47 -5.38 5.85 0.09
N GLN A 48 -5.11 6.80 -0.83
CA GLN A 48 -3.74 7.24 -1.12
C GLN A 48 -3.06 7.88 0.09
N LYS A 49 -3.76 8.69 0.89
CA LYS A 49 -3.22 9.29 2.12
C LYS A 49 -2.85 8.21 3.14
N ALA A 50 -3.74 7.25 3.34
CA ALA A 50 -3.51 6.11 4.22
C ALA A 50 -2.28 5.30 3.79
N LEU A 51 -2.19 4.97 2.49
CA LEU A 51 -1.07 4.26 1.91
C LEU A 51 0.25 5.02 2.08
N ARG A 52 0.26 6.35 1.84
CA ARG A 52 1.45 7.19 2.05
C ARG A 52 1.90 7.18 3.51
N LYS A 53 0.97 7.22 4.46
CA LYS A 53 1.28 7.18 5.89
C LYS A 53 2.01 5.87 6.26
N VAL A 54 1.63 4.76 5.66
CA VAL A 54 2.33 3.48 5.90
C VAL A 54 3.68 3.46 5.19
N ILE A 55 3.69 3.58 3.85
CA ILE A 55 4.92 3.38 3.06
C ILE A 55 5.97 4.46 3.37
N TYR A 56 5.59 5.75 3.34
CA TYR A 56 6.55 6.86 3.39
C TYR A 56 6.87 7.30 4.81
N VAL A 57 5.92 7.19 5.75
CA VAL A 57 6.11 7.67 7.12
C VAL A 57 6.49 6.53 8.06
N LYS A 58 5.70 5.45 8.14
CA LYS A 58 5.98 4.32 9.04
C LYS A 58 7.24 3.55 8.63
N TYR A 59 7.36 3.25 7.33
CA TYR A 59 8.46 2.43 6.81
C TYR A 59 9.58 3.23 6.16
N GLN A 60 9.39 4.55 5.98
CA GLN A 60 10.36 5.44 5.35
C GLN A 60 10.84 4.99 3.95
N VAL A 61 10.00 4.23 3.24
CA VAL A 61 10.27 3.79 1.86
C VAL A 61 9.76 4.87 0.92
N LYS A 62 10.66 5.66 0.36
CA LYS A 62 10.32 6.74 -0.59
C LYS A 62 10.51 6.27 -2.02
N ASP A 63 9.70 5.30 -2.42
CA ASP A 63 9.69 4.73 -3.76
C ASP A 63 8.32 4.95 -4.39
N GLN A 64 8.30 5.73 -5.47
CA GLN A 64 7.07 6.11 -6.17
C GLN A 64 6.51 4.96 -7.01
N ASP A 65 7.37 4.14 -7.63
CA ASP A 65 6.93 2.97 -8.42
C ASP A 65 6.26 1.94 -7.49
N LEU A 66 6.87 1.70 -6.32
CA LEU A 66 6.28 0.85 -5.30
C LEU A 66 4.92 1.37 -4.81
N PHE A 67 4.82 2.68 -4.57
CA PHE A 67 3.57 3.30 -4.16
C PHE A 67 2.48 3.12 -5.22
N ASP A 68 2.78 3.40 -6.49
CA ASP A 68 1.83 3.34 -7.59
C ASP A 68 1.37 1.89 -7.83
N LYS A 69 2.29 0.94 -7.77
CA LYS A 69 1.97 -0.49 -7.85
C LYS A 69 1.09 -0.96 -6.67
N ALA A 70 1.41 -0.54 -5.44
CA ALA A 70 0.61 -0.89 -4.27
C ALA A 70 -0.80 -0.26 -4.33
N PHE A 71 -0.91 1.00 -4.76
CA PHE A 71 -2.20 1.66 -4.94
C PHE A 71 -3.02 0.99 -6.05
N GLY A 72 -2.39 0.63 -7.17
CA GLY A 72 -3.03 -0.11 -8.26
C GLY A 72 -3.60 -1.45 -7.80
N TYR A 73 -2.81 -2.20 -7.02
CA TYR A 73 -3.29 -3.45 -6.42
C TYR A 73 -4.50 -3.22 -5.50
N ILE A 74 -4.41 -2.24 -4.60
CA ILE A 74 -5.52 -1.90 -3.69
C ILE A 74 -6.78 -1.57 -4.50
N ARG A 75 -6.67 -0.74 -5.53
CA ARG A 75 -7.80 -0.38 -6.38
C ARG A 75 -8.44 -1.59 -7.08
N GLN A 76 -7.64 -2.58 -7.47
CA GLN A 76 -8.11 -3.76 -8.18
C GLN A 76 -8.80 -4.79 -7.26
N TYR A 77 -8.32 -4.95 -6.02
CA TYR A 77 -8.71 -6.08 -5.16
C TYR A 77 -9.46 -5.68 -3.87
N TYR A 78 -9.50 -4.40 -3.51
CA TYR A 78 -10.18 -3.90 -2.31
C TYR A 78 -11.34 -2.99 -2.61
#